data_AF-A0A526YDW4-F1
#
_entry.id   AF-A0A526YDW4-F1
#
_cell.length_a   1.000
_cell.length_b   1.000
_cell.length_c   1.000
_cell.angle_alpha   90.00
_cell.angle_beta   90.00
_cell.angle_gamma   90.00
#
_symmetry.space_group_name_H-M   'P 1'
#
loop_
_entity.id
_entity.type
_entity.pdbx_description
1 polymer ?
#
loop_
_entity_poly.entity_id
_entity_poly.type
_entity_poly.pdbx_seq_one_letter_code
_entity_poly.pdbx_strand_id
1 'polypeptide(L)' 'GETELAALARAAAAAISADFAGVDIVPAADGKLLVLEVNSKPAWSGLQSVVAVNIADAIADALLKFLADRPAD' A
#
# COMPACT_ATOMS: atom_id res chain seq x y z
N GLY A 1 9.01 9.68 -12.60
CA GLY A 1 9.54 9.88 -11.24
C GLY A 1 8.43 9.60 -10.26
N GLU A 2 8.73 8.99 -9.14
CA GLU A 2 7.76 8.72 -8.08
C GLU A 2 7.32 10.02 -7.38
N THR A 3 6.06 10.10 -6.92
CA THR A 3 5.54 11.27 -6.19
C THR A 3 5.91 11.21 -4.71
N GLU A 4 5.98 12.36 -4.04
CA GLU A 4 6.19 12.45 -2.59
C GLU A 4 5.14 11.65 -1.80
N LEU A 5 3.89 11.66 -2.27
CA LEU A 5 2.79 10.89 -1.68
C LEU A 5 3.05 9.38 -1.73
N ALA A 6 3.52 8.86 -2.86
CA ALA A 6 3.82 7.43 -3.02
C ALA A 6 5.02 7.01 -2.16
N ALA A 7 6.05 7.87 -2.08
CA ALA A 7 7.22 7.63 -1.26
C ALA A 7 6.86 7.57 0.24
N LEU A 8 6.02 8.50 0.71
CA LEU A 8 5.55 8.53 2.09
C LEU A 8 4.69 7.29 2.43
N ALA A 9 3.78 6.90 1.53
CA ALA A 9 2.96 5.70 1.72
C ALA A 9 3.81 4.43 1.86
N ARG A 10 4.83 4.26 0.98
CA ARG A 10 5.76 3.12 1.06
C ARG A 10 6.57 3.11 2.35
N ALA A 11 7.08 4.28 2.77
CA ALA A 11 7.82 4.40 4.01
C ALA A 11 6.98 4.01 5.22
N ALA A 12 5.70 4.42 5.26
CA ALA A 12 4.78 4.07 6.34
C ALA A 12 4.51 2.56 6.42
N ALA A 13 4.26 1.90 5.29
CA ALA A 13 4.06 0.45 5.25
C ALA A 13 5.34 -0.31 5.66
N ALA A 14 6.51 0.13 5.18
CA ALA A 14 7.79 -0.47 5.53
C ALA A 14 8.13 -0.33 7.02
N ALA A 15 7.75 0.78 7.66
CA ALA A 15 7.99 1.01 9.08
C ALA A 15 7.34 -0.05 9.99
N ILE A 16 6.27 -0.72 9.51
CA ILE A 16 5.59 -1.80 10.23
C ILE A 16 5.84 -3.19 9.61
N SER A 17 6.74 -3.29 8.63
CA SER A 17 7.02 -4.53 7.87
C SER A 17 5.78 -5.14 7.21
N ALA A 18 4.87 -4.30 6.70
CA ALA A 18 3.71 -4.78 5.96
C ALA A 18 4.07 -5.01 4.48
N ASP A 19 3.80 -6.22 3.98
CA ASP A 19 3.95 -6.55 2.56
C ASP A 19 2.94 -5.79 1.67
N PHE A 20 1.74 -5.54 2.22
CA PHE A 20 0.75 -4.65 1.63
C PHE A 20 -0.10 -3.99 2.73
N ALA A 21 -0.47 -2.73 2.53
CA ALA A 21 -1.34 -1.98 3.43
C ALA A 21 -2.02 -0.83 2.68
N GLY A 22 -3.17 -0.39 3.20
CA GLY A 22 -3.70 0.95 2.91
C GLY A 22 -3.00 1.98 3.79
N VAL A 23 -2.72 3.17 3.25
CA VAL A 23 -2.15 4.29 4.01
C VAL A 23 -2.97 5.54 3.76
N ASP A 24 -3.54 6.07 4.82
CA ASP A 24 -4.32 7.29 4.77
C ASP A 24 -3.41 8.49 5.01
N ILE A 25 -3.33 9.38 4.02
CA ILE A 25 -2.46 10.55 4.04
C ILE A 25 -3.28 11.81 3.81
N VAL A 26 -3.05 12.83 4.63
CA VAL A 26 -3.71 14.14 4.51
C VAL A 26 -2.69 15.28 4.49
N PRO A 27 -2.98 16.38 3.78
CA PRO A 27 -2.18 17.59 3.89
C PRO A 27 -2.49 18.32 5.21
N ALA A 28 -1.44 18.80 5.88
CA ALA A 28 -1.53 19.76 6.98
C ALA A 28 -1.84 21.17 6.46
N ALA A 29 -2.11 22.10 7.38
CA ALA A 29 -2.40 23.49 7.04
C ALA A 29 -1.25 24.19 6.29
N ASP A 30 -0.01 23.75 6.48
CA ASP A 30 1.18 24.25 5.79
C ASP A 30 1.51 23.48 4.49
N GLY A 31 0.64 22.55 4.08
CA GLY A 31 0.79 21.74 2.88
C GLY A 31 1.65 20.47 3.04
N LYS A 32 2.27 20.24 4.21
CA LYS A 32 3.03 19.00 4.44
C LYS A 32 2.11 17.79 4.49
N LEU A 33 2.54 16.67 3.93
CA LEU A 33 1.80 15.41 3.99
C LEU A 33 2.01 14.72 5.34
N LEU A 34 0.92 14.28 5.96
CA LEU A 34 0.92 13.56 7.24
C LEU A 34 0.21 12.21 7.08
N VAL A 35 0.82 11.16 7.63
CA VAL A 35 0.20 9.83 7.72
C VAL A 35 -0.76 9.80 8.91
N LEU A 36 -2.01 9.39 8.67
CA LEU A 36 -3.01 9.21 9.73
C LEU A 36 -3.07 7.76 10.23
N GLU A 37 -3.12 6.82 9.30
CA GLU A 37 -3.29 5.39 9.60
C GLU A 37 -2.56 4.54 8.56
N VAL A 38 -2.03 3.39 9.01
CA VAL A 38 -1.67 2.25 8.16
C VAL A 38 -2.65 1.12 8.47
N ASN A 39 -3.48 0.71 7.50
CA ASN A 39 -4.59 -0.21 7.72
C ASN A 39 -4.54 -1.46 6.81
N SER A 40 -5.11 -2.56 7.29
CA SER A 40 -5.21 -3.83 6.55
C SER A 40 -6.48 -3.96 5.70
N LYS A 41 -7.43 -3.03 5.86
CA LYS A 41 -8.73 -3.01 5.19
C LYS A 41 -9.08 -1.61 4.72
N PRO A 42 -8.34 -1.03 3.75
CA PRO A 42 -8.78 0.18 3.09
C PRO A 42 -10.11 -0.08 2.39
N ALA A 43 -10.79 0.99 1.98
CA ALA A 43 -12.07 0.92 1.28
C ALA A 43 -11.91 0.30 -0.13
N TRP A 44 -11.68 -1.02 -0.19
CA TRP A 44 -11.21 -1.76 -1.38
C TRP A 44 -12.09 -1.55 -2.60
N SER A 45 -13.41 -1.67 -2.45
CA SER A 45 -14.34 -1.46 -3.57
C SER A 45 -14.29 -0.04 -4.11
N GLY A 46 -14.09 0.95 -3.22
CA GLY A 46 -13.90 2.35 -3.61
C GLY A 46 -12.58 2.53 -4.37
N LEU A 47 -11.49 2.02 -3.81
CA LEU A 47 -10.16 2.10 -4.42
C LEU A 47 -10.12 1.41 -5.79
N GLN A 48 -10.69 0.21 -5.92
CA GLN A 48 -10.77 -0.55 -7.17
C GLN A 48 -11.51 0.21 -8.28
N SER A 49 -12.49 1.05 -7.93
CA SER A 49 -13.28 1.80 -8.92
C SER A 49 -12.51 2.93 -9.61
N VAL A 50 -11.38 3.37 -9.04
CA VAL A 50 -10.58 4.50 -9.53
C VAL A 50 -9.20 4.10 -10.05
N VAL A 51 -8.83 2.82 -9.96
CA VAL A 51 -7.55 2.31 -10.47
C VAL A 51 -7.80 1.31 -11.60
N ALA A 52 -6.90 1.31 -12.59
CA ALA A 52 -6.98 0.38 -13.71
C ALA A 52 -6.48 -1.03 -13.37
N VAL A 53 -5.62 -1.16 -12.34
CA VAL A 53 -5.10 -2.45 -11.90
C VAL A 53 -6.17 -3.21 -11.14
N ASN A 54 -6.29 -4.53 -11.38
CA ASN A 54 -7.08 -5.39 -10.51
C ASN A 54 -6.27 -5.62 -9.20
N ILE A 55 -6.75 -5.03 -8.11
CA ILE A 55 -6.08 -5.05 -6.81
C ILE A 55 -6.03 -6.47 -6.26
N ALA A 56 -7.12 -7.24 -6.44
CA ALA A 56 -7.19 -8.61 -5.94
C ALA A 56 -6.16 -9.50 -6.64
N ASP A 57 -6.06 -9.39 -7.96
CA ASP A 57 -5.06 -10.14 -8.74
C ASP A 57 -3.64 -9.73 -8.34
N ALA A 58 -3.38 -8.42 -8.19
CA ALA A 58 -2.06 -7.93 -7.81
C ALA A 58 -1.59 -8.45 -6.43
N ILE A 59 -2.49 -8.51 -5.45
CA ILE A 59 -2.18 -9.07 -4.12
C ILE A 59 -1.99 -10.58 -4.20
N ALA A 60 -2.85 -11.29 -4.96
CA ALA A 60 -2.72 -12.74 -5.15
C ALA A 60 -1.41 -13.12 -5.83
N ASP A 61 -1.01 -12.39 -6.88
CA ASP A 61 0.26 -12.58 -7.59
C ASP A 61 1.47 -12.32 -6.67
N ALA A 62 1.40 -11.26 -5.85
CA ALA A 62 2.44 -10.97 -4.86
C ALA A 62 2.58 -12.10 -3.82
N LEU A 63 1.46 -12.64 -3.34
CA LEU A 63 1.45 -13.78 -2.41
C LEU A 63 2.03 -15.05 -3.06
N LEU A 64 1.63 -15.37 -4.29
CA LEU A 64 2.14 -16.53 -5.01
C LEU A 64 3.65 -16.43 -5.22
N LYS A 65 4.14 -15.23 -5.57
CA LYS A 65 5.57 -14.96 -5.68
C LYS A 65 6.29 -15.15 -4.35
N PHE A 66 5.76 -14.58 -3.26
CA PHE A 66 6.34 -14.75 -1.92
C PHE A 66 6.47 -16.22 -1.52
N LEU A 67 5.44 -17.03 -1.81
CA LEU A 67 5.46 -18.46 -1.52
C LEU A 67 6.45 -19.24 -2.39
N ALA A 68 6.59 -18.87 -3.67
CA ALA A 68 7.55 -19.49 -4.58
C ALA A 68 9.01 -19.16 -4.24
N ASP A 69 9.26 -17.94 -3.73
CA ASP A 69 10.58 -17.48 -3.30
C ASP A 69 10.95 -18.00 -1.89
N ARG A 70 10.00 -18.64 -1.18
CA ARG A 70 10.25 -19.22 0.14
C ARG A 70 11.12 -20.47 -0.02
N PRO A 71 12.26 -20.57 0.68
CA PRO A 71 13.04 -21.80 0.67
C PRO A 71 12.16 -22.96 1.14
N ALA A 72 12.28 -24.10 0.47
CA ALA A 72 11.70 -25.34 0.97
C ALA A 72 12.39 -25.66 2.31
N ASP A 73 11.58 -25.93 3.34
CA ASP A 73 12.05 -26.41 4.64
C ASP A 73 12.86 -27.72 4.49
#